data_AF-A0A378X6U6-F1
#
_entry.id   AF-A0A378X6U6-F1
#
_cell.length_a   1.000
_cell.length_b   1.000
_cell.length_c   1.000
_cell.angle_alpha   90.00
_cell.angle_beta   90.00
_cell.angle_gamma   90.00
#
_symmetry.space_group_name_H-M   'P 1'
#
loop_
_entity.id
_entity.type
_entity.pdbx_description
1 polymer ?
#
loop_
_entity_poly.entity_id
_entity_poly.type
_entity_poly.pdbx_seq_one_letter_code
_entity_poly.pdbx_strand_id
1 'polypeptide(L)' 'MNLLLAAAHTDPEAAGFILRGVKGIFVAIGSIIAAFICAAIAAAKGRNPIGWGLFGLFFSILTLIVVIVVPSKKS' A
#
# COMPACT_ATOMS: atom_id res chain seq x y z
N MET A 1 2.84 21.13 -34.36
CA MET A 1 2.97 20.77 -32.93
C MET A 1 1.70 20.17 -32.31
N ASN A 2 0.70 19.72 -33.08
CA ASN A 2 -0.58 19.22 -32.52
C ASN A 2 -0.76 17.69 -32.54
N LEU A 3 0.17 16.92 -33.14
CA LEU A 3 0.05 15.45 -33.21
C LEU A 3 0.54 14.77 -31.91
N LEU A 4 1.57 15.32 -31.28
CA LEU A 4 2.16 14.81 -30.04
C LEU A 4 1.26 15.03 -28.81
N LEU A 5 0.52 16.15 -28.77
CA LEU A 5 -0.46 16.43 -27.71
C LEU A 5 -1.72 15.56 -27.85
N ALA A 6 -2.12 15.20 -29.08
CA ALA A 6 -3.26 14.31 -29.32
C ALA A 6 -2.94 12.85 -28.93
N ALA A 7 -1.72 12.38 -29.19
CA ALA A 7 -1.25 11.06 -28.78
C ALA A 7 -1.01 10.92 -27.26
N ALA A 8 -0.69 12.03 -26.56
CA ALA A 8 -0.62 12.02 -25.10
C ALA A 8 -1.99 11.88 -24.42
N HIS A 9 -3.08 12.08 -25.18
CA HIS A 9 -4.47 12.02 -24.69
C HIS A 9 -5.14 10.66 -24.97
N THR A 10 -4.47 9.70 -25.64
CA THR A 10 -5.11 8.44 -26.05
C THR A 10 -5.31 7.44 -24.92
N ASP A 11 -4.49 7.46 -23.86
CA ASP A 11 -4.53 6.39 -22.84
C ASP A 11 -4.48 6.87 -21.37
N PRO A 12 -5.35 7.81 -20.93
CA PRO A 12 -5.46 8.19 -19.52
C PRO A 12 -5.84 6.99 -18.62
N GLU A 13 -6.55 6.02 -19.19
CA GLU A 13 -6.92 4.73 -18.58
C GLU A 13 -5.66 3.93 -18.18
N ALA A 14 -4.67 3.86 -19.06
CA ALA A 14 -3.42 3.14 -18.82
C ALA A 14 -2.57 3.85 -17.76
N ALA A 15 -2.48 5.19 -17.83
CA ALA A 15 -1.78 5.98 -16.83
C ALA A 15 -2.41 5.84 -15.43
N GLY A 16 -3.75 5.81 -15.34
CA GLY A 16 -4.49 5.60 -14.10
C GLY A 16 -4.27 4.21 -13.48
N PHE A 17 -4.20 3.16 -14.31
CA PHE A 17 -3.94 1.79 -13.87
C PHE A 17 -2.51 1.64 -13.30
N ILE A 18 -1.51 2.20 -13.98
CA ILE A 18 -0.11 2.17 -13.54
C ILE A 18 0.06 2.94 -12.22
N LEU A 19 -0.59 4.10 -12.08
CA LEU A 19 -0.50 4.90 -10.85
C LEU A 19 -1.17 4.22 -9.64
N ARG A 20 -2.30 3.52 -9.85
CA ARG A 20 -2.92 2.66 -8.81
C ARG A 20 -2.02 1.47 -8.48
N GLY A 21 -1.38 0.85 -9.47
CA GLY A 21 -0.45 -0.26 -9.30
C GLY A 21 0.79 0.11 -8.48
N VAL A 22 1.48 1.20 -8.86
CA VAL A 22 2.64 1.73 -8.14
C VAL A 22 2.29 2.05 -6.69
N LYS A 23 1.15 2.70 -6.43
CA LYS A 23 0.72 3.01 -5.06
C LYS A 23 0.45 1.74 -4.23
N GLY A 24 -0.05 0.68 -4.86
CA GLY A 24 -0.22 -0.64 -4.25
C GLY A 24 1.09 -1.35 -3.92
N ILE A 25 2.17 -1.11 -4.66
CA ILE A 25 3.48 -1.73 -4.37
C ILE A 25 4.08 -1.12 -3.09
N PHE A 26 4.06 0.20 -2.94
CA PHE A 26 4.57 0.87 -1.73
C PHE A 26 3.86 0.40 -0.46
N VAL A 27 2.55 0.16 -0.54
CA VAL A 27 1.77 -0.27 0.61
C VAL A 27 2.03 -1.74 0.99
N ALA A 28 2.24 -2.61 0.00
CA ALA A 28 2.58 -4.01 0.23
C ALA A 28 3.96 -4.15 0.89
N ILE A 29 4.94 -3.38 0.40
CA ILE A 29 6.29 -3.35 0.99
C ILE A 29 6.23 -2.82 2.43
N GLY A 30 5.50 -1.72 2.66
CA GLY A 30 5.33 -1.16 4.00
C GLY A 30 4.68 -2.14 4.99
N SER A 31 3.70 -2.91 4.53
CA SER A 31 3.03 -3.95 5.33
C SER A 31 3.99 -5.05 5.78
N ILE A 32 4.81 -5.56 4.85
CA ILE A 32 5.79 -6.61 5.13
C ILE A 32 6.82 -6.12 6.15
N ILE A 33 7.35 -4.90 5.95
CA ILE A 33 8.32 -4.31 6.87
C ILE A 33 7.72 -4.13 8.27
N ALA A 34 6.49 -3.63 8.37
CA ALA A 34 5.81 -3.44 9.65
C ALA A 34 5.58 -4.77 10.39
N ALA A 35 5.19 -5.84 9.68
CA ALA A 35 5.02 -7.16 10.26
C ALA A 35 6.34 -7.72 10.82
N PHE A 36 7.45 -7.55 10.09
CA PHE A 36 8.78 -7.99 10.53
C PHE A 36 9.28 -7.20 11.75
N ILE A 37 9.10 -5.88 11.77
CA ILE A 37 9.50 -5.04 12.91
C ILE A 37 8.71 -5.44 14.16
N CYS A 38 7.39 -5.65 14.04
CA CYS A 38 6.56 -6.04 15.17
C CYS A 38 6.96 -7.43 15.73
N ALA A 39 7.23 -8.39 14.83
CA ALA A 39 7.73 -9.70 15.20
C ALA A 39 9.12 -9.64 15.87
N ALA A 40 10.04 -8.81 15.36
CA ALA A 40 11.38 -8.64 15.92
C ALA A 40 11.35 -8.02 17.32
N ILE A 41 10.53 -7.00 17.55
CA ILE A 41 10.37 -6.36 18.87
C ILE A 41 9.75 -7.35 19.88
N ALA A 42 8.79 -8.17 19.45
CA ALA A 42 8.19 -9.18 20.31
C ALA A 42 9.18 -10.31 20.66
N ALA A 43 9.99 -10.75 19.68
CA ALA A 43 11.06 -11.72 19.88
C ALA A 43 12.11 -11.20 20.88
N ALA A 44 12.51 -9.92 20.76
CA ALA A 44 13.46 -9.28 21.68
C ALA A 44 12.93 -9.19 23.12
N LYS A 45 11.60 -9.20 23.32
CA LYS A 45 10.94 -9.16 24.62
C LYS A 45 10.55 -10.54 25.18
N GLY A 46 10.92 -11.63 24.51
CA GLY A 46 10.60 -12.99 24.95
C GLY A 46 9.12 -13.37 24.85
N ARG A 47 8.31 -12.60 24.11
CA ARG A 47 6.90 -12.94 23.84
C ARG A 47 6.79 -13.69 22.51
N ASN A 48 5.68 -14.42 22.32
CA ASN A 48 5.46 -15.20 21.10
C ASN A 48 5.49 -14.29 19.84
N PRO A 49 6.55 -14.37 19.01
CA PRO A 49 6.77 -13.43 17.91
C PRO A 49 5.76 -13.61 16.79
N ILE A 50 5.22 -14.82 16.63
CA ILE A 50 4.23 -15.15 15.59
C ILE A 50 2.92 -14.41 15.87
N GLY A 51 2.46 -14.39 17.12
CA GLY A 51 1.22 -13.70 17.50
C GLY A 51 1.31 -12.19 17.31
N TRP A 52 2.44 -11.59 17.70
CA TRP A 52 2.66 -10.14 17.56
C TRP A 52 2.89 -9.72 16.09
N GLY A 53 3.57 -10.53 15.29
CA GLY A 53 3.69 -10.31 13.85
C GLY A 53 2.34 -10.36 13.13
N LEU A 54 1.46 -11.31 13.52
CA LEU A 54 0.12 -11.43 12.94
C LEU A 54 -0.80 -10.25 13.32
N PHE A 55 -0.68 -9.73 14.54
CA PHE A 55 -1.35 -8.48 14.93
C PHE A 55 -0.88 -7.27 14.11
N GLY A 56 0.43 -7.19 13.82
CA GLY A 56 0.99 -6.16 12.94
C GLY A 56 0.46 -6.25 11.51
N LEU A 57 0.34 -7.47 10.97
CA LEU A 57 -0.28 -7.71 9.66
C LEU A 57 -1.76 -7.30 9.66
N PHE A 58 -2.51 -7.65 10.71
CA PHE A 58 -3.93 -7.34 10.84
C PHE A 58 -4.19 -5.83 10.82
N PHE A 59 -3.41 -5.05 11.59
CA PHE A 59 -3.54 -3.60 11.60
C PHE A 59 -3.17 -2.95 10.26
N SER A 60 -2.17 -3.52 9.56
CA SER A 60 -1.80 -3.09 8.20
C SER A 60 -2.88 -3.40 7.16
N ILE A 61 -3.62 -4.50 7.29
CA ILE A 61 -4.73 -4.83 6.39
C ILE A 61 -5.93 -3.90 6.65
N LEU A 62 -6.24 -3.62 7.91
CA LEU A 62 -7.33 -2.71 8.27
C LEU A 62 -7.10 -1.30 7.71
N THR A 63 -5.89 -0.75 7.82
CA THR A 63 -5.58 0.56 7.21
C THR A 63 -5.70 0.54 5.69
N LEU A 64 -5.37 -0.58 5.05
CA LEU A 64 -5.54 -0.75 3.61
C LEU A 64 -7.01 -0.69 3.19
N ILE A 65 -7.86 -1.42 3.90
CA ILE A 65 -9.31 -1.43 3.68
C ILE A 65 -9.87 -0.02 3.86
N VAL A 66 -9.48 0.69 4.94
CA VAL A 66 -9.93 2.06 5.20
C VAL A 66 -9.53 3.01 4.08
N VAL A 67 -8.29 2.95 3.57
CA VAL A 67 -7.82 3.81 2.47
C VAL A 67 -8.54 3.50 1.15
N ILE A 68 -8.95 2.26 0.93
CA ILE A 68 -9.71 1.87 -0.26
C ILE A 68 -11.18 2.33 -0.14
N VAL A 69 -11.77 2.19 1.05
CA VAL A 69 -13.18 2.49 1.32
C VAL A 69 -13.42 4.00 1.43
N VAL A 70 -12.52 4.74 2.08
CA VAL A 70 -12.66 6.18 2.25
C VAL A 70 -12.25 6.88 0.95
N PRO A 71 -13.20 7.51 0.24
CA PRO A 71 -12.87 8.25 -0.97
C PRO A 71 -11.98 9.44 -0.63
N SER A 72 -10.93 9.64 -1.42
CA SER A 72 -10.03 10.80 -1.29
C SER A 72 -10.83 12.07 -1.56
N LYS A 73 -10.88 13.01 -0.60
CA LYS A 73 -11.40 14.36 -0.85
C LYS A 73 -10.50 15.01 -1.89
N LYS A 74 -10.99 15.15 -3.12
CA LYS A 74 -10.31 15.86 -4.20
C LYS A 74 -10.47 17.36 -3.92
N SER A 75 -9.42 18.02 -3.44
CA SER A 75 -9.33 19.50 -3.46
C SER A 75 -8.65 19.93 -4.75
#